data_AF-A0A2D5FAH2-F1
#
_entry.id   AF-A0A2D5FAH2-F1
#
_cell.length_a   1.000
_cell.length_b   1.000
_cell.length_c   1.000
_cell.angle_alpha   90.00
_cell.angle_beta   90.00
_cell.angle_gamma   90.00
#
_symmetry.space_group_name_H-M   'P 1'
#
loop_
_entity.id
_entity.type
_entity.pdbx_description
1 polymer ?
#
loop_
_entity_poly.entity_id
_entity_poly.type
_entity_poly.pdbx_seq_one_letter_code
_entity_poly.pdbx_strand_id
1 'polypeptide(L)'
;MTRLVITVLTLCAAMAAGAVQLSDKQRDEIASRIKPIGEVCLQGDSSCAVASAAGGAAEARSGEEVYNAACMACHATGAGGAPITGDATAWADRIAKGMDALHESGLKGVPGTGMMAKGGCMNCSDEEVMAAVDFMVENSQ
;
A
#
# COMPACT_ATOMS: atom_id res chain seq x y z
N MET A 1 -11.28 38.42 -43.87
CA MET A 1 -11.96 37.20 -43.39
C MET A 1 -11.27 35.93 -43.88
N THR A 2 -11.01 35.77 -45.18
CA THR A 2 -10.37 34.58 -45.75
C THR A 2 -8.96 34.29 -45.21
N ARG A 3 -8.13 35.32 -44.98
CA ARG A 3 -6.80 35.15 -44.39
C ARG A 3 -6.83 34.69 -42.92
N LEU A 4 -7.78 35.20 -42.13
CA LEU A 4 -7.94 34.85 -40.71
C LEU A 4 -8.45 33.42 -40.54
N VAL A 5 -9.35 32.98 -41.42
CA VAL A 5 -9.86 31.60 -41.46
C VAL A 5 -8.74 30.61 -41.82
N ILE A 6 -7.86 30.96 -42.76
CA ILE A 6 -6.72 30.12 -43.15
C ILE A 6 -5.71 29.99 -42.00
N THR A 7 -5.41 31.10 -41.29
CA THR A 7 -4.48 31.06 -40.14
C THR A 7 -5.03 30.25 -38.97
N VAL A 8 -6.33 30.36 -38.69
CA VAL A 8 -7.00 29.56 -37.64
C VAL A 8 -7.07 28.08 -38.02
N LEU A 9 -7.32 27.74 -39.29
CA LEU A 9 -7.30 26.35 -39.76
C LEU A 9 -5.89 25.72 -39.65
N THR A 10 -4.84 26.49 -39.98
CA THR A 10 -3.46 26.00 -39.85
C THR A 10 -3.02 25.81 -38.40
N LEU A 11 -3.55 26.62 -37.47
CA LEU A 11 -3.23 26.51 -36.04
C LEU A 11 -3.97 25.33 -35.37
N CYS A 12 -5.22 25.05 -35.78
CA CYS A 12 -5.97 23.88 -35.29
C CYS A 12 -5.44 22.55 -35.83
N ALA A 13 -4.92 22.51 -37.06
CA ALA A 13 -4.31 21.29 -37.62
C ALA A 13 -3.03 20.86 -36.88
N ALA A 14 -2.29 21.80 -36.28
CA ALA A 14 -1.09 21.51 -35.49
C ALA A 14 -1.40 20.86 -34.13
N MET A 15 -2.65 20.94 -33.64
CA MET A 15 -3.05 20.44 -32.32
C MET A 15 -3.68 19.02 -32.35
N ALA A 16 -3.83 18.40 -33.53
CA ALA A 16 -4.75 17.26 -33.70
C ALA A 16 -4.12 15.88 -34.02
N ALA A 17 -2.80 15.70 -34.10
CA ALA A 17 -2.28 14.38 -34.50
C ALA A 17 -0.99 13.93 -33.78
N GLY A 18 -0.68 14.52 -32.62
CA GLY A 18 0.09 13.80 -31.61
C GLY A 18 -0.77 12.66 -31.09
N ALA A 19 -0.79 11.52 -31.79
CA ALA A 19 -1.22 10.28 -31.17
C ALA A 19 -0.46 10.17 -29.86
N VAL A 20 -1.16 9.88 -28.75
CA VAL A 20 -0.58 9.58 -27.44
C VAL A 20 0.22 8.28 -27.56
N GLN A 21 1.31 8.32 -28.31
CA GLN A 21 2.32 7.29 -28.39
C GLN A 21 3.10 7.47 -27.09
N LEU A 22 2.79 6.63 -26.11
CA LEU A 22 3.67 6.42 -24.97
C LEU A 22 5.09 6.22 -25.53
N SER A 23 6.03 7.02 -25.05
CA SER A 23 7.44 6.83 -25.37
C SER A 23 7.88 5.43 -24.96
N ASP A 24 8.92 4.90 -25.58
CA ASP A 24 9.43 3.55 -25.26
C ASP A 24 9.70 3.41 -23.76
N LYS A 25 10.23 4.47 -23.13
CA LYS A 25 10.42 4.54 -21.68
C LYS A 25 9.12 4.38 -20.88
N GLN A 26 8.04 5.02 -21.30
CA GLN A 26 6.74 4.88 -20.62
C GLN A 26 6.14 3.50 -20.82
N ARG A 27 6.37 2.86 -21.96
CA ARG A 27 5.96 1.48 -22.21
C ARG A 27 6.75 0.51 -21.36
N ASP A 28 8.05 0.74 -21.19
CA ASP A 28 8.92 -0.07 -20.32
C ASP A 28 8.55 0.07 -18.84
N GLU A 29 8.20 1.29 -18.40
CA GLU A 29 7.70 1.54 -17.04
C GLU A 29 6.33 0.90 -16.80
N ILE A 30 5.45 0.88 -17.79
CA ILE A 30 4.17 0.14 -17.70
C ILE A 30 4.43 -1.36 -17.69
N ALA A 31 5.31 -1.84 -18.59
CA ALA A 31 5.69 -3.24 -18.71
C ALA A 31 6.29 -3.76 -17.40
N SER A 32 7.12 -2.96 -16.71
CA SER A 32 7.71 -3.36 -15.43
C SER A 32 6.67 -3.52 -14.32
N ARG A 33 5.60 -2.72 -14.33
CA ARG A 33 4.51 -2.79 -13.34
C ARG A 33 3.52 -3.92 -13.60
N ILE A 34 3.36 -4.37 -14.85
CA ILE A 34 2.47 -5.48 -15.23
C ILE A 34 3.19 -6.83 -15.29
N LYS A 35 4.48 -6.89 -14.92
CA LYS A 35 5.18 -8.17 -14.83
C LYS A 35 4.43 -9.11 -13.88
N PRO A 36 4.17 -10.36 -14.27
CA PRO A 36 3.56 -11.32 -13.37
C PRO A 36 4.42 -11.48 -12.13
N ILE A 37 3.79 -11.45 -10.95
CA ILE A 37 4.46 -11.75 -9.68
C ILE A 37 4.79 -13.25 -9.53
N GLY A 38 4.34 -14.08 -10.48
CA GLY A 38 4.56 -15.52 -10.55
C GLY A 38 4.01 -16.10 -11.84
N GLU A 39 4.42 -17.33 -12.16
CA GLU A 39 3.98 -18.07 -13.36
C GLU A 39 2.85 -19.05 -13.00
N VAL A 40 1.81 -19.13 -13.83
CA VAL A 40 0.72 -20.09 -13.64
C VAL A 40 1.07 -21.40 -14.32
N CYS A 41 1.60 -22.35 -13.55
CA CYS A 41 1.85 -23.71 -14.01
C CYS A 41 0.54 -24.50 -14.10
N LEU A 42 0.21 -25.00 -15.28
CA LEU A 42 -0.90 -25.93 -15.47
C LEU A 42 -0.46 -27.36 -15.15
N GLN A 43 -1.36 -28.16 -14.59
CA GLN A 43 -1.07 -29.56 -14.22
C GLN A 43 -0.62 -30.35 -15.46
N GLY A 44 0.65 -30.75 -15.50
CA GLY A 44 1.24 -31.52 -16.60
C GLY A 44 2.23 -30.75 -17.49
N ASP A 45 2.45 -29.45 -17.24
CA ASP A 45 3.54 -28.71 -17.85
C ASP A 45 4.86 -29.02 -17.13
N SER A 46 5.84 -29.56 -17.85
CA SER A 46 7.19 -29.88 -17.34
C SER A 46 8.23 -28.80 -17.66
N SER A 47 7.83 -27.76 -18.39
CA SER A 47 8.70 -26.64 -18.76
C SER A 47 8.88 -25.63 -17.63
N CYS A 48 7.92 -25.58 -16.70
CA CYS A 48 8.04 -24.85 -15.46
C CYS A 48 8.44 -25.82 -14.33
N ALA A 49 9.52 -25.50 -13.62
CA ALA A 49 9.78 -26.14 -12.34
C ALA A 49 8.67 -25.68 -11.39
N VAL A 50 7.90 -26.61 -10.82
CA VAL A 50 7.19 -26.34 -9.56
C VAL A 50 8.26 -26.02 -8.53
N ALA A 51 8.58 -24.75 -8.39
CA ALA A 51 9.00 -24.24 -7.12
C ALA A 51 7.83 -24.59 -6.18
N SER A 52 8.02 -25.65 -5.37
CA SER A 52 7.39 -25.67 -4.05
C SER A 52 7.45 -24.26 -3.53
N ALA A 53 6.35 -23.73 -3.01
CA ALA A 53 6.29 -22.42 -2.37
C ALA A 53 7.23 -22.37 -1.15
N ALA A 54 8.54 -22.44 -1.37
CA ALA A 54 9.46 -21.53 -0.74
C ALA A 54 9.08 -20.19 -1.34
N GLY A 55 8.10 -19.53 -0.70
CA GLY A 55 8.03 -18.08 -0.80
C GLY A 55 9.45 -17.61 -0.61
N GLY A 56 10.05 -17.05 -1.66
CA GLY A 56 11.23 -16.22 -1.46
C GLY A 56 10.81 -15.28 -0.36
N ALA A 57 11.54 -15.31 0.76
CA ALA A 57 11.26 -14.44 1.88
C ALA A 57 11.39 -13.02 1.32
N ALA A 58 10.28 -12.45 0.86
CA ALA A 58 10.16 -11.02 0.73
C ALA A 58 10.56 -10.52 2.11
N GLU A 59 11.59 -9.67 2.16
CA GLU A 59 12.05 -9.11 3.42
C GLU A 59 10.83 -8.55 4.15
N ALA A 60 10.68 -8.91 5.43
CA ALA A 60 9.56 -8.44 6.22
C ALA A 60 9.55 -6.90 6.16
N ARG A 61 8.39 -6.33 5.81
CA ARG A 61 8.26 -4.87 5.71
C ARG A 61 8.52 -4.24 7.07
N SER A 62 9.07 -3.03 7.04
CA SER A 62 9.21 -2.23 8.25
C SER A 62 7.84 -1.85 8.83
N GLY A 63 7.83 -1.51 10.12
CA GLY A 63 6.63 -1.03 10.80
C GLY A 63 6.04 0.22 10.15
N GLU A 64 6.89 1.14 9.68
CA GLU A 64 6.47 2.33 8.95
C GLU A 64 5.80 1.99 7.62
N GLU A 65 6.36 1.04 6.85
CA GLU A 65 5.76 0.60 5.58
C GLU A 65 4.38 -0.03 5.80
N VAL A 66 4.23 -0.86 6.82
CA VAL A 66 2.95 -1.48 7.18
C VAL A 66 1.96 -0.43 7.69
N TYR A 67 2.42 0.51 8.52
CA TYR A 67 1.61 1.63 8.99
C TYR A 67 1.05 2.44 7.81
N ASN A 68 1.92 2.85 6.89
CA ASN A 68 1.55 3.64 5.73
C ASN A 68 0.62 2.86 4.77
N ALA A 69 0.81 1.54 4.64
CA ALA A 69 0.01 0.72 3.75
C ALA A 69 -1.41 0.41 4.29
N ALA A 70 -1.56 0.24 5.60
CA ALA A 70 -2.81 -0.25 6.19
C ALA A 70 -3.32 0.61 7.36
N CYS A 71 -2.48 0.88 8.36
CA CYS A 71 -2.91 1.45 9.64
C CYS A 71 -3.28 2.95 9.53
N MET A 72 -2.55 3.69 8.69
CA MET A 72 -2.69 5.13 8.50
C MET A 72 -4.10 5.55 8.09
N ALA A 73 -4.83 4.68 7.38
CA ALA A 73 -6.20 4.94 6.95
C ALA A 73 -7.14 5.33 8.10
N CYS A 74 -6.90 4.80 9.30
CA CYS A 74 -7.65 5.17 10.50
C CYS A 74 -6.82 6.01 11.48
N HIS A 75 -5.55 5.64 11.68
CA HIS A 75 -4.72 6.22 12.74
C HIS A 75 -4.08 7.57 12.40
N ALA A 76 -4.13 8.04 11.15
CA ALA A 76 -3.69 9.41 10.84
C ALA A 76 -4.70 10.48 11.25
N THR A 77 -5.99 10.18 11.17
CA THR A 77 -7.08 11.17 11.36
C THR A 77 -7.99 10.86 12.53
N GLY A 78 -7.87 9.65 13.09
CA GLY A 78 -8.78 9.14 14.13
C GLY A 78 -10.11 8.63 13.57
N ALA A 79 -10.13 8.22 12.31
CA ALA A 79 -11.33 7.68 11.69
C ALA A 79 -11.87 6.48 12.48
N GLY A 80 -13.19 6.41 12.65
CA GLY A 80 -13.84 5.35 13.44
C GLY A 80 -13.50 5.39 14.94
N GLY A 81 -12.95 6.49 15.46
CA GLY A 81 -12.51 6.62 16.85
C GLY A 81 -11.13 6.01 17.11
N ALA A 82 -10.33 5.78 16.07
CA ALA A 82 -8.96 5.31 16.22
C ALA A 82 -8.09 6.33 17.00
N PRO A 83 -7.16 5.88 17.86
CA PRO A 83 -6.18 6.78 18.46
C PRO A 83 -5.25 7.33 17.38
N ILE A 84 -5.11 8.66 17.32
CA ILE A 84 -4.25 9.31 16.32
C ILE A 84 -2.79 9.04 16.67
N THR A 85 -2.01 8.51 15.71
CA THR A 85 -0.55 8.37 15.88
C THR A 85 0.08 9.76 16.04
N GLY A 86 0.89 9.95 17.07
CA GLY A 86 1.43 11.27 17.46
C GLY A 86 0.69 11.94 18.61
N ASP A 87 -0.50 11.47 18.99
CA ASP A 87 -1.23 12.01 20.13
C ASP A 87 -0.82 11.33 21.44
N ALA A 88 0.19 11.89 22.11
CA ALA A 88 0.67 11.36 23.39
C ALA A 88 -0.42 11.22 24.46
N THR A 89 -1.44 12.09 24.45
CA THR A 89 -2.54 12.00 25.43
C THR A 89 -3.44 10.81 25.12
N ALA A 90 -3.77 10.59 23.85
CA ALA A 90 -4.54 9.42 23.44
C ALA A 90 -3.77 8.11 23.69
N TRP A 91 -2.44 8.12 23.60
CA TRP A 91 -1.61 6.92 23.71
C TRP A 91 -1.14 6.60 25.14
N ALA A 92 -1.10 7.56 26.07
CA ALA A 92 -0.63 7.34 27.44
C ALA A 92 -1.28 6.13 28.15
N ASP A 93 -2.61 6.09 28.24
CA ASP A 93 -3.34 4.98 28.88
C ASP A 93 -3.23 3.65 28.12
N ARG A 94 -2.92 3.71 26.82
CA ARG A 94 -2.73 2.53 25.97
C ARG A 94 -1.35 1.93 26.20
N ILE A 95 -0.32 2.77 26.19
CA ILE A 95 1.07 2.40 26.47
C ILE A 95 1.21 1.87 27.89
N ALA A 96 0.47 2.43 28.87
CA ALA A 96 0.45 1.95 30.24
C ALA A 96 -0.03 0.49 30.40
N LYS A 97 -0.74 -0.07 29.41
CA LYS A 97 -1.16 -1.49 29.40
C LYS A 97 -0.03 -2.44 29.00
N GLY A 98 1.08 -1.92 28.47
CA GLY A 98 2.23 -2.68 28.00
C GLY A 98 2.15 -3.08 26.54
N MET A 99 3.32 -3.34 25.93
CA MET A 99 3.45 -3.65 24.51
C MET A 99 2.74 -4.93 24.10
N ASP A 100 2.79 -5.98 24.92
CA ASP A 100 2.10 -7.25 24.63
C ASP A 100 0.59 -7.07 24.39
N ALA A 101 -0.05 -6.21 25.18
CA ALA A 101 -1.48 -5.91 25.03
C ALA A 101 -1.77 -5.10 23.76
N LEU A 102 -0.85 -4.22 23.36
CA LEU A 102 -0.98 -3.43 22.12
C LEU A 102 -0.75 -4.29 20.89
N HIS A 103 0.24 -5.18 20.93
CA HIS A 103 0.46 -6.19 19.90
C HIS A 103 -0.75 -7.09 19.74
N GLU A 104 -1.30 -7.61 20.85
CA GLU A 104 -2.52 -8.44 20.81
C GLU A 104 -3.70 -7.67 20.20
N SER A 105 -3.87 -6.39 20.56
CA SER A 105 -4.90 -5.51 19.99
C SER A 105 -4.70 -5.29 18.48
N GLY A 106 -3.46 -5.12 18.01
CA GLY A 106 -3.14 -4.99 16.59
C GLY A 106 -3.39 -6.27 15.81
N LEU A 107 -3.03 -7.43 16.38
CA LEU A 107 -3.19 -8.73 15.75
C LEU A 107 -4.64 -9.18 15.69
N LYS A 108 -5.38 -9.08 16.81
CA LYS A 108 -6.74 -9.61 16.95
C LYS A 108 -7.84 -8.56 16.66
N GLY A 109 -7.49 -7.28 16.64
CA GLY A 109 -8.45 -6.19 16.68
C GLY A 109 -9.01 -5.98 18.09
N VAL A 110 -9.88 -4.99 18.24
CA VAL A 110 -10.50 -4.66 19.53
C VAL A 110 -12.03 -4.77 19.41
N PRO A 111 -12.65 -5.77 20.07
CA PRO A 111 -14.09 -5.99 20.00
C PRO A 111 -14.90 -4.74 20.39
N GLY A 112 -15.98 -4.47 19.65
CA GLY A 112 -16.84 -3.30 19.89
C GLY A 112 -16.26 -1.97 19.40
N THR A 113 -15.12 -1.98 18.70
CA THR A 113 -14.52 -0.81 18.05
C THR A 113 -14.38 -1.02 16.54
N GLY A 114 -13.90 0.01 15.82
CA GLY A 114 -13.52 -0.10 14.42
C GLY A 114 -12.19 -0.83 14.16
N MET A 115 -11.43 -1.21 15.20
CA MET A 115 -10.13 -1.85 15.03
C MET A 115 -10.27 -3.33 14.64
N MET A 116 -9.90 -3.64 13.40
CA MET A 116 -9.99 -4.98 12.81
C MET A 116 -8.72 -5.79 13.10
N ALA A 117 -8.82 -7.11 13.00
CA ALA A 117 -7.66 -8.00 13.06
C ALA A 117 -6.60 -7.59 12.02
N LYS A 118 -5.34 -7.57 12.44
CA LYS A 118 -4.18 -7.11 11.66
C LYS A 118 -4.33 -5.71 11.06
N GLY A 119 -5.18 -4.86 11.63
CA GLY A 119 -5.49 -3.53 11.06
C GLY A 119 -6.04 -3.59 9.63
N GLY A 120 -6.61 -4.72 9.20
CA GLY A 120 -7.06 -4.96 7.82
C GLY A 120 -5.97 -5.46 6.86
N CYS A 121 -4.72 -5.56 7.30
CA CYS A 121 -3.61 -6.06 6.48
C CYS A 121 -3.58 -7.61 6.45
N MET A 122 -4.38 -8.21 5.56
CA MET A 122 -4.51 -9.68 5.48
C MET A 122 -3.29 -10.38 4.89
N ASN A 123 -2.42 -9.64 4.21
CA ASN A 123 -1.14 -10.14 3.71
C ASN A 123 0.04 -9.83 4.65
N CYS A 124 -0.21 -9.22 5.82
CA CYS A 124 0.83 -9.00 6.82
C CYS A 124 1.11 -10.27 7.63
N SER A 125 2.39 -10.56 7.87
CA SER A 125 2.80 -11.45 8.95
C SER A 125 2.48 -10.85 10.33
N ASP A 126 2.50 -11.65 11.37
CA ASP A 126 2.22 -11.15 12.73
C ASP A 126 3.35 -10.20 13.18
N GLU A 127 4.59 -10.49 12.79
CA GLU A 127 5.77 -9.65 13.04
C GLU A 127 5.65 -8.29 12.36
N GLU A 128 5.17 -8.25 11.13
CA GLU A 128 4.94 -6.98 10.40
C GLU A 128 3.87 -6.12 11.09
N VAL A 129 2.81 -6.73 11.62
CA VAL A 129 1.79 -6.01 12.38
C VAL A 129 2.35 -5.51 13.70
N MET A 130 3.11 -6.32 14.43
CA MET A 130 3.75 -5.90 15.68
C MET A 130 4.72 -4.75 15.46
N ALA A 131 5.55 -4.81 14.40
CA ALA A 131 6.43 -3.71 14.03
C ALA A 131 5.67 -2.41 13.71
N ALA A 132 4.49 -2.50 13.09
CA ALA A 132 3.64 -1.33 12.85
C ALA A 132 3.08 -0.74 14.15
N VAL A 133 2.71 -1.59 15.10
CA VAL A 133 2.30 -1.16 16.44
C VAL A 133 3.46 -0.47 17.16
N ASP A 134 4.67 -1.02 17.08
CA ASP A 134 5.89 -0.41 17.65
C ASP A 134 6.12 0.98 17.06
N PHE A 135 6.10 1.10 15.74
CA PHE A 135 6.21 2.38 15.04
C PHE A 135 5.18 3.40 15.54
N MET A 136 3.92 3.00 15.70
CA MET A 136 2.88 3.90 16.20
C MET A 136 3.12 4.35 17.64
N VAL A 137 3.57 3.44 18.51
CA VAL A 137 3.89 3.74 19.91
C VAL A 137 5.10 4.66 20.02
N GLU A 138 6.18 4.38 19.29
CA GLU A 138 7.39 5.21 19.25
C GLU A 138 7.10 6.64 18.83
N ASN A 139 6.18 6.82 17.88
CA ASN A 139 5.76 8.13 17.41
C ASN A 139 4.71 8.80 18.30
N SER A 140 4.23 8.15 19.38
CA SER A 140 3.14 8.65 20.23
C SER A 140 3.49 8.68 21.72
N GLN A 141 4.77 8.70 22.07
CA GLN A 141 5.27 8.90 23.44
C GLN A 141 5.40 10.37 23.81
#